data_AF-A0AAW9DJC1-F1
#
_entry.id   AF-A0AAW9DJC1-F1
#
_cell.length_a   1.000
_cell.length_b   1.000
_cell.length_c   1.000
_cell.angle_alpha   90.00
_cell.angle_beta   90.00
_cell.angle_gamma   90.00
#
_symmetry.space_group_name_H-M   'P 1'
#
loop_
_entity.id
_entity.type
_entity.pdbx_description
1 polymer ?
#
loop_
_entity_poly.entity_id
_entity_poly.type
_entity_poly.pdbx_seq_one_letter_code
_entity_poly.pdbx_strand_id
1 'polypeptide(L)'
;MRTLDDILTTHLFKLGGSGRLELVEEQFKKSRQAILHELKTTKEEMETLDLDLVDDYQSSIVLLEEASDEQFEIWKNQLKLTGSIS
;
A
#
# COMPACT_ATOMS: atom_id res chain seq x y z
N MET A 1 3.38 10.72 3.08
CA MET A 1 2.46 10.85 4.26
C MET A 1 2.61 9.54 4.98
N ARG A 2 3.04 9.50 6.26
CA ARG A 2 3.42 8.22 6.90
C ARG A 2 2.37 7.12 6.71
N THR A 3 1.09 7.44 6.82
CA THR A 3 -0.03 6.50 6.61
C THR A 3 -0.07 5.86 5.21
N LEU A 4 0.05 6.63 4.12
CA LEU A 4 0.01 6.07 2.76
C LEU A 4 1.24 5.19 2.51
N ASP A 5 2.41 5.63 2.96
CA ASP A 5 3.66 4.89 2.79
C ASP A 5 3.61 3.56 3.56
N ASP A 6 3.05 3.56 4.78
CA ASP A 6 2.86 2.36 5.61
C ASP A 6 1.86 1.39 4.96
N ILE A 7 0.70 1.88 4.51
CA ILE A 7 -0.34 1.07 3.85
C ILE A 7 0.14 0.49 2.52
N LEU A 8 0.84 1.27 1.70
CA LEU A 8 1.42 0.73 0.48
C LEU A 8 2.55 -0.25 0.79
N THR A 9 3.33 -0.03 1.86
CA THR A 9 4.38 -0.96 2.26
C THR A 9 3.80 -2.32 2.67
N THR A 10 2.73 -2.35 3.45
CA THR A 10 2.08 -3.61 3.87
C THR A 10 1.48 -4.39 2.69
N HIS A 11 1.06 -3.71 1.62
CA HIS A 11 0.51 -4.35 0.43
C HIS A 11 1.55 -4.73 -0.63
N LEU A 12 2.61 -3.93 -0.80
CA LEU A 12 3.61 -4.11 -1.86
C LEU A 12 4.80 -4.97 -1.44
N PHE A 13 5.03 -5.13 -0.12
CA PHE A 13 6.17 -5.84 0.43
C PHE A 13 5.72 -6.94 1.38
N LYS A 14 6.62 -7.90 1.61
CA LYS A 14 6.48 -8.94 2.62
C LYS A 14 7.74 -8.99 3.48
N LEU A 15 7.63 -9.47 4.71
CA LEU A 15 8.80 -9.77 5.52
C LEU A 15 9.44 -11.08 5.00
N GLY A 16 10.63 -10.97 4.42
CA GLY A 16 11.42 -12.10 3.97
C GLY A 16 12.05 -12.88 5.14
N GLY A 17 12.58 -14.08 4.85
CA GLY A 17 13.18 -14.95 5.87
C GLY A 17 14.43 -14.39 6.55
N SER A 18 15.03 -13.34 5.98
CA SER A 18 16.16 -12.59 6.54
C SER A 18 15.74 -11.46 7.50
N GLY A 19 14.42 -11.28 7.72
CA GLY A 19 13.88 -10.14 8.48
C GLY A 19 13.88 -8.82 7.71
N ARG A 20 14.18 -8.85 6.40
CA ARG A 20 14.13 -7.68 5.51
C ARG A 20 12.82 -7.65 4.73
N LEU A 21 12.35 -6.46 4.41
CA LEU A 21 11.23 -6.29 3.49
C LEU A 21 11.65 -6.66 2.07
N GLU A 22 10.90 -7.57 1.45
CA GLU A 22 11.07 -7.99 0.07
C GLU A 22 9.87 -7.53 -0.75
N LEU A 23 10.14 -6.99 -1.94
CA LEU A 23 9.10 -6.65 -2.90
C LEU A 23 8.29 -7.89 -3.29
N VAL A 24 6.98 -7.73 -3.28
CA VAL A 24 6.07 -8.71 -3.89
C VAL A 24 5.87 -8.26 -5.33
N GLU A 25 6.67 -8.81 -6.25
CA GLU A 25 6.69 -8.42 -7.68
C GLU A 25 5.30 -8.38 -8.32
N GLU A 26 4.43 -9.34 -8.00
CA GLU A 26 3.06 -9.37 -8.51
C GLU A 26 2.20 -8.21 -8.02
N GLN A 27 2.42 -7.76 -6.78
CA GLN A 27 1.75 -6.56 -6.24
C GLN A 27 2.30 -5.29 -6.88
N PHE A 28 3.61 -5.24 -7.12
CA PHE A 28 4.26 -4.06 -7.69
C PHE A 28 3.86 -3.79 -9.14
N LYS A 29 3.50 -4.84 -9.89
CA LYS A 29 2.96 -4.76 -11.26
C LYS A 29 1.51 -4.27 -11.32
N LYS A 30 0.78 -4.23 -10.20
CA LYS A 30 -0.62 -3.81 -10.20
C LYS A 30 -0.75 -2.33 -10.51
N SER A 31 -1.84 -2.01 -11.20
CA SER A 31 -2.27 -0.64 -11.44
C SER A 31 -2.81 -0.02 -10.15
N ARG A 32 -2.91 1.32 -10.13
CA ARG A 32 -3.55 2.07 -9.05
C ARG A 32 -4.96 1.56 -8.75
N GLN A 33 -5.75 1.28 -9.79
CA GLN A 33 -7.13 0.78 -9.65
C GLN A 33 -7.19 -0.60 -8.99
N ALA A 34 -6.28 -1.51 -9.33
CA ALA A 34 -6.23 -2.84 -8.72
C ALA A 34 -5.85 -2.76 -7.23
N ILE A 35 -4.86 -1.92 -6.88
CA ILE A 35 -4.50 -1.68 -5.49
C ILE A 35 -5.64 -0.99 -4.73
N LEU A 36 -6.31 0.01 -5.31
CA LEU A 36 -7.49 0.64 -4.72
C LEU A 36 -8.59 -0.37 -4.39
N HIS A 37 -8.86 -1.32 -5.29
CA HIS A 37 -9.85 -2.36 -5.06
C HIS A 37 -9.47 -3.25 -3.86
N GLU A 38 -8.20 -3.66 -3.77
CA GLU A 38 -7.70 -4.46 -2.65
C GLU A 38 -7.73 -3.71 -1.33
N LEU A 39 -7.38 -2.42 -1.32
CA LEU A 39 -7.44 -1.59 -0.13
C LEU A 39 -8.88 -1.41 0.35
N LYS A 40 -9.84 -1.21 -0.56
CA LYS A 40 -11.27 -1.14 -0.21
C LYS A 40 -11.78 -2.45 0.38
N THR A 41 -11.43 -3.57 -0.24
CA THR A 41 -11.78 -4.91 0.27
C THR A 41 -11.20 -5.12 1.67
N THR A 42 -9.92 -4.81 1.86
CA THR A 42 -9.24 -4.93 3.15
C THR A 42 -9.88 -4.03 4.20
N LYS A 43 -10.23 -2.79 3.84
CA LYS A 43 -10.91 -1.86 4.73
C LYS A 43 -12.27 -2.40 5.20
N GLU A 44 -13.09 -2.93 4.29
CA GLU A 44 -14.40 -3.52 4.63
C GLU A 44 -14.26 -4.72 5.59
N GLU A 45 -13.22 -5.54 5.39
CA GLU A 45 -12.89 -6.63 6.31
C GLU A 45 -12.47 -6.10 7.70
N MET A 46 -11.66 -5.04 7.74
CA MET A 46 -11.24 -4.40 8.99
C MET A 46 -12.40 -3.71 9.73
N GLU A 47 -13.32 -3.07 9.01
CA GLU A 47 -14.55 -2.49 9.57
C GLU A 47 -15.43 -3.57 10.21
N THR A 48 -15.54 -4.74 9.56
CA THR A 48 -16.31 -5.87 10.09
C THR A 48 -15.69 -6.43 11.38
N LEU A 49 -14.37 -6.31 11.52
CA LEU A 49 -13.60 -6.79 12.67
C LEU A 49 -13.34 -5.71 13.74
N ASP A 50 -13.86 -4.49 13.56
CA ASP A 50 -13.68 -3.33 14.45
C ASP A 50 -12.20 -3.06 14.78
N LEU A 51 -11.36 -3.02 13.75
CA LEU A 51 -9.91 -2.79 13.89
C LEU A 51 -9.56 -1.29 13.79
N ASP A 52 -8.63 -0.85 14.64
CA ASP A 52 -8.19 0.55 14.75
C ASP A 52 -7.47 1.12 13.50
N LEU A 53 -7.34 0.35 12.41
CA LEU A 53 -6.66 0.76 11.18
C LEU A 53 -7.61 1.25 10.08
N VAL A 54 -8.93 1.21 10.30
CA VAL A 54 -9.93 1.59 9.30
C VAL A 54 -9.74 3.02 8.79
N ASP A 55 -9.46 3.96 9.69
CA ASP A 55 -9.27 5.37 9.35
C ASP A 55 -8.01 5.63 8.52
N ASP A 56 -6.95 4.86 8.77
CA ASP A 56 -5.69 4.92 8.01
C ASP A 56 -5.89 4.40 6.59
N TYR A 57 -6.66 3.30 6.44
CA TYR A 57 -7.07 2.78 5.14
C TYR A 57 -7.98 3.77 4.40
N GLN A 58 -8.97 4.37 5.09
CA GLN A 58 -9.87 5.36 4.50
C GLN A 58 -9.09 6.55 3.93
N SER A 59 -8.16 7.09 4.71
CA SER A 59 -7.34 8.24 4.31
C SER A 59 -6.47 7.89 3.10
N SER A 60 -5.86 6.70 3.09
CA SER A 60 -5.00 6.24 1.99
C SER A 60 -5.79 5.97 0.72
N ILE A 61 -7.01 5.43 0.83
CA ILE A 61 -7.91 5.22 -0.31
C ILE A 61 -8.29 6.55 -0.95
N VAL A 62 -8.70 7.56 -0.17
CA VAL A 62 -9.07 8.89 -0.70
C VAL A 62 -7.90 9.50 -1.48
N LEU A 63 -6.69 9.47 -0.91
CA LEU A 63 -5.49 9.96 -1.59
C LEU A 63 -5.23 9.24 -2.91
N LEU A 64 -5.42 7.92 -2.94
CA LEU A 64 -5.22 7.12 -4.16
C LEU A 64 -6.33 7.35 -5.20
N GLU A 65 -7.56 7.65 -4.78
CA GLU A 65 -8.66 7.98 -5.70
C GLU A 65 -8.41 9.30 -6.42
N GLU A 66 -7.89 10.30 -5.71
CA GLU A 66 -7.55 11.63 -6.23
C GLU A 66 -6.25 11.65 -7.05
N ALA A 67 -5.38 10.65 -6.86
CA ALA A 67 -4.11 10.55 -7.58
C ALA A 67 -4.25 10.11 -9.04
N SER A 68 -3.34 10.60 -9.88
CA SER A 68 -3.13 10.04 -11.22
C SER A 68 -2.36 8.71 -11.15
N ASP A 69 -2.45 7.93 -12.23
CA ASP A 69 -1.66 6.69 -12.33
C ASP A 69 -0.15 6.98 -12.33
N GLU A 70 0.28 8.10 -12.92
CA GLU A 70 1.68 8.54 -12.88
C GLU A 70 2.15 8.86 -11.45
N GLN A 71 1.34 9.58 -10.68
CA GLN A 71 1.65 9.89 -9.29
C GLN A 71 1.74 8.62 -8.43
N PHE A 72 0.89 7.64 -8.70
CA PHE A 72 0.94 6.33 -8.05
C PHE A 72 2.23 5.57 -8.38
N GLU A 73 2.66 5.55 -9.65
CA GLU A 73 3.94 4.94 -10.03
C GLU A 73 5.13 5.64 -9.36
N ILE A 74 5.08 6.97 -9.18
CA ILE A 74 6.10 7.71 -8.42
C ILE A 74 6.17 7.20 -6.99
N TRP A 75 5.03 7.05 -6.29
CA TRP A 75 5.01 6.54 -4.92
C TRP A 75 5.54 5.11 -4.81
N LYS A 76 5.11 4.20 -5.71
CA LYS A 76 5.65 2.83 -5.76
C LYS A 76 7.17 2.84 -5.89
N ASN A 77 7.69 3.62 -6.85
CA ASN A 77 9.12 3.69 -7.11
C ASN A 77 9.90 4.31 -5.94
N GLN A 78 9.35 5.33 -5.27
CA GLN A 78 9.93 5.90 -4.05
C GLN A 78 10.02 4.84 -2.95
N LEU A 79 8.95 4.07 -2.71
CA LEU A 79 8.94 2.99 -1.71
C LEU A 79 9.97 1.89 -2.03
N LYS A 80 10.10 1.52 -3.30
CA LYS A 80 11.12 0.57 -3.76
C LYS A 80 12.54 1.05 -3.47
N LEU A 81 12.82 2.33 -3.69
CA LEU A 81 14.13 2.92 -3.40
C LEU A 81 14.40 2.99 -1.89
N THR A 82 13.42 3.38 -1.07
CA THR A 82 13.59 3.46 0.39
C THR A 82 13.72 2.08 1.04
N GLY A 83 12.98 1.07 0.58
CA GLY A 83 13.12 -0.32 1.03
C GLY A 83 14.43 -0.97 0.61
N SER A 84 15.13 -0.41 -0.38
CA SER A 84 16.46 -0.87 -0.82
C SER A 84 17.62 -0.25 -0.01
N ILE A 85 17.36 0.74 0.85
CA ILE A 85 18.40 1.50 1.59
C ILE A 85 18.63 0.94 3.02
N SER A 86 17.99 -0.16 3.42
CA SER A 86 18.16 -0.80 4.74
C SER A 86 18.96 -2.11 4.72
#